data_AF-C5BPH3-F1
#
_entry.id   AF-C5BPH3-F1
#
_cell.length_a   1.000
_cell.length_b   1.000
_cell.length_c   1.000
_cell.angle_alpha   90.00
_cell.angle_beta   90.00
_cell.angle_gamma   90.00
#
_symmetry.space_group_name_H-M   'P 1'
#
loop_
_entity.id
_entity.type
_entity.pdbx_description
1 polymer ?
#
loop_
_entity_poly.entity_id
_entity_poly.type
_entity_poly.pdbx_seq_one_letter_code
_entity_poly.pdbx_strand_id
1 'polypeptide(L)'
;MDSLTFITKLVDSLAWPLSLVLVVYMLKDGISNLIPKLKQLKYKDLQLDFDRSLRKTESEADYAKLPKIDAAKSQPETEQQKEKILSLALEYPSAALFESWVQLELTVGKALMNKNIITEGERKSPVFSSYRGAEVLLVEHPAKLEIFRSLERLRNKVAHGEADDLSVTSAAAFVELAFRLKLFIDETWPNKKFKRDLANRSAT
;
A
#
# COMPACT_ATOMS: atom_id res chain seq x y z
N MET A 1 65.15 -34.25 -17.88
CA MET A 1 64.48 -33.18 -17.12
C MET A 1 64.44 -33.62 -15.68
N ASP A 2 64.94 -32.78 -14.76
CA ASP A 2 64.96 -33.11 -13.34
C ASP A 2 63.53 -33.17 -12.81
N SER A 3 63.19 -34.28 -12.17
CA SER A 3 61.89 -34.52 -11.55
C SER A 3 61.48 -33.39 -10.59
N LEU A 4 62.45 -32.75 -9.95
CA LEU A 4 62.27 -31.57 -9.10
C LEU A 4 61.69 -30.37 -9.87
N THR A 5 62.16 -30.08 -11.09
CA THR A 5 61.73 -28.91 -11.87
C THR A 5 60.29 -29.06 -12.38
N PHE A 6 59.84 -30.29 -12.61
CA PHE A 6 58.46 -30.57 -13.00
C PHE A 6 57.49 -30.32 -11.84
N ILE A 7 57.88 -30.73 -10.62
CA ILE A 7 57.10 -30.49 -9.40
C ILE A 7 56.98 -28.99 -9.11
N THR A 8 58.06 -28.21 -9.28
CA THR A 8 58.03 -26.75 -9.05
C THR A 8 57.04 -26.05 -9.99
N LYS A 9 57.07 -26.38 -11.29
CA LYS A 9 56.17 -25.77 -12.28
C LYS A 9 54.69 -26.15 -12.06
N LEU A 10 54.43 -27.37 -11.57
CA LEU A 10 53.09 -27.80 -11.19
C LEU A 10 52.57 -26.98 -10.00
N VAL A 11 53.38 -26.85 -8.95
CA VAL A 11 53.01 -26.07 -7.75
C VAL A 11 52.77 -24.60 -8.10
N ASP A 12 53.63 -23.97 -8.90
CA ASP A 12 53.45 -22.57 -9.32
C ASP A 12 52.13 -22.35 -10.10
N SER A 13 51.76 -23.30 -10.96
CA SER A 13 50.52 -23.22 -11.74
C SER A 13 49.26 -23.46 -10.90
N LEU A 14 49.33 -24.35 -9.91
CA LEU A 14 48.20 -24.74 -9.06
C LEU A 14 48.05 -23.89 -7.79
N ALA A 15 49.11 -23.22 -7.33
CA ALA A 15 49.08 -22.43 -6.10
C ALA A 15 48.04 -21.30 -6.17
N TRP A 16 47.92 -20.62 -7.32
CA TRP A 16 46.97 -19.53 -7.50
C TRP A 16 45.49 -19.97 -7.56
N PRO A 17 45.11 -20.97 -8.39
CA PRO A 17 43.74 -21.53 -8.35
C PRO A 17 43.37 -22.08 -6.97
N LEU A 18 44.30 -22.79 -6.32
CA LEU A 18 44.02 -23.45 -5.04
C LEU A 18 43.86 -22.43 -3.92
N SER A 19 44.71 -21.39 -3.88
CA SER A 19 44.59 -20.30 -2.90
C SER A 19 43.27 -19.53 -3.08
N LEU A 20 42.84 -19.25 -4.31
CA LEU A 20 41.54 -18.61 -4.57
C LEU A 20 40.37 -19.45 -4.03
N VAL A 21 40.38 -20.76 -4.30
CA VAL A 21 39.35 -21.69 -3.79
C VAL A 21 39.35 -21.73 -2.26
N LEU A 22 40.53 -21.75 -1.64
CA LEU A 22 40.68 -21.74 -0.17
C LEU A 22 40.12 -20.47 0.45
N VAL A 23 40.41 -19.31 -0.14
CA VAL A 23 39.89 -18.01 0.31
C VAL A 23 38.36 -17.97 0.18
N VAL A 24 37.79 -18.40 -0.95
CA VAL A 24 36.34 -18.46 -1.15
C VAL A 24 35.69 -19.43 -0.16
N TYR A 25 36.32 -20.59 0.08
CA TYR A 25 35.82 -21.59 1.03
C TYR A 25 35.80 -21.06 2.47
N MET A 26 36.82 -20.32 2.91
CA MET A 26 36.84 -19.67 4.23
C MET A 26 35.83 -18.51 4.34
N LEU A 27 35.60 -17.76 3.26
CA LEU A 27 34.67 -16.62 3.28
C LEU A 27 33.19 -17.01 3.14
N LYS A 28 32.88 -18.18 2.58
CA LYS A 28 31.49 -18.58 2.28
C LYS A 28 30.60 -18.54 3.54
N ASP A 29 31.14 -18.99 4.67
CA ASP A 29 30.39 -19.12 5.92
C ASP A 29 30.20 -17.73 6.56
N GLY A 30 31.19 -16.85 6.43
CA GLY A 30 31.09 -15.45 6.84
C GLY A 30 30.00 -14.71 6.06
N ILE A 31 30.04 -14.75 4.73
CA ILE A 31 29.10 -14.03 3.87
C ILE A 31 27.67 -14.59 4.02
N SER A 32 27.52 -15.92 4.07
CA SER A 32 26.21 -16.58 4.20
C SER A 32 25.46 -16.14 5.47
N ASN A 33 26.19 -15.90 6.55
CA ASN A 33 25.61 -15.44 7.83
C ASN A 33 25.24 -13.93 7.83
N LEU A 34 25.81 -13.13 6.94
CA LEU A 34 25.52 -11.68 6.84
C LEU A 34 24.32 -11.37 5.93
N ILE A 35 24.12 -12.15 4.87
CA ILE A 35 22.98 -11.99 3.94
C ILE A 35 21.62 -11.91 4.66
N PRO A 36 21.26 -12.82 5.61
CA PRO A 36 19.98 -12.73 6.30
C PRO A 36 19.86 -11.48 7.18
N LYS A 37 20.94 -11.01 7.81
CA LYS A 37 20.94 -9.78 8.61
C LYS A 37 20.72 -8.53 7.76
N LEU A 38 21.36 -8.46 6.60
CA LEU A 38 21.15 -7.38 5.63
C LEU A 38 19.72 -7.35 5.10
N LYS A 39 19.14 -8.53 4.83
CA LYS A 39 17.72 -8.65 4.45
C LYS A 39 16.81 -8.12 5.56
N GLN A 40 17.01 -8.57 6.81
CA GLN A 40 16.22 -8.11 7.96
C GLN A 40 16.29 -6.60 8.18
N LEU A 41 17.48 -6.00 8.06
CA LEU A 41 17.65 -4.55 8.14
C LEU A 41 16.88 -3.83 7.03
N LYS A 42 17.03 -4.30 5.77
CA LYS A 42 16.30 -3.73 4.64
C LYS A 42 14.78 -3.84 4.83
N TYR A 43 14.26 -4.97 5.29
CA TYR A 43 12.84 -5.13 5.57
C TYR A 43 12.34 -4.15 6.65
N LYS A 44 13.10 -3.98 7.74
CA LYS A 44 12.77 -2.99 8.78
C LYS A 44 12.78 -1.56 8.26
N ASP A 45 13.76 -1.20 7.43
CA ASP A 45 13.84 0.13 6.85
C ASP A 45 12.64 0.43 5.94
N LEU A 46 12.19 -0.56 5.16
CA LEU A 46 11.00 -0.42 4.31
C LEU A 46 9.71 -0.28 5.13
N GLN A 47 9.57 -1.03 6.22
CA GLN A 47 8.44 -0.91 7.15
C GLN A 47 8.41 0.49 7.80
N LEU A 48 9.56 0.99 8.25
CA LEU A 48 9.68 2.34 8.81
C LEU A 48 9.33 3.42 7.78
N ASP A 49 9.71 3.25 6.52
CA ASP A 49 9.36 4.17 5.44
C ASP A 49 7.86 4.13 5.12
N PHE A 50 7.24 2.95 5.17
CA PHE A 50 5.78 2.80 5.06
C PHE A 50 5.08 3.57 6.18
N ASP A 51 5.43 3.32 7.45
CA ASP A 51 4.81 3.97 8.60
C ASP A 51 5.02 5.49 8.59
N ARG A 52 6.20 5.95 8.19
CA ARG A 52 6.49 7.37 8.03
C ARG A 52 5.62 8.00 6.95
N SER A 53 5.50 7.34 5.81
CA SER A 53 4.68 7.80 4.69
C SER A 53 3.20 7.82 5.07
N LEU A 54 2.73 6.83 5.84
CA LEU A 54 1.36 6.76 6.34
C LEU A 54 1.06 7.90 7.32
N ARG A 55 1.92 8.11 8.33
CA ARG A 55 1.78 9.22 9.30
C ARG A 55 1.79 10.60 8.63
N LYS A 56 2.61 10.76 7.60
CA LYS A 56 2.60 11.98 6.78
C LYS A 56 1.25 12.16 6.09
N THR A 57 0.71 11.10 5.51
CA THR A 57 -0.60 11.11 4.86
C THR A 57 -1.74 11.40 5.85
N GLU A 58 -1.65 10.89 7.09
CA GLU A 58 -2.58 11.23 8.17
C GLU A 58 -2.56 12.72 8.51
N SER A 59 -1.35 13.29 8.62
CA SER A 59 -1.18 14.71 8.91
C SER A 59 -1.73 15.59 7.77
N GLU A 60 -1.49 15.19 6.52
CA GLU A 60 -2.05 15.84 5.33
C GLU A 60 -3.58 15.73 5.31
N ALA A 61 -4.14 14.59 5.70
CA ALA A 61 -5.58 14.37 5.80
C ALA A 61 -6.26 15.28 6.84
N ASP A 62 -5.62 15.44 7.99
CA ASP A 62 -6.11 16.34 9.03
C ASP A 62 -6.01 17.81 8.59
N TYR A 63 -4.90 18.20 7.95
CA TYR A 63 -4.74 19.55 7.39
C TYR A 63 -5.75 19.85 6.26
N ALA A 64 -6.01 18.87 5.39
CA ALA A 64 -6.99 18.95 4.31
C ALA A 64 -8.45 18.91 4.80
N LYS A 65 -8.66 18.79 6.12
CA LYS A 65 -9.97 18.70 6.79
C LYS A 65 -10.82 17.59 6.20
N LEU A 66 -10.23 16.42 5.96
CA LEU A 66 -11.01 15.23 5.62
C LEU A 66 -11.99 14.93 6.77
N PRO A 67 -13.24 14.58 6.46
CA PRO A 67 -14.24 14.29 7.47
C PRO A 67 -13.71 13.17 8.38
N LYS A 68 -13.95 13.32 9.68
CA LYS A 68 -13.70 12.24 10.63
C LYS A 68 -14.88 11.29 10.57
N ILE A 69 -14.58 10.00 10.68
CA ILE A 69 -15.62 8.98 10.70
C ILE A 69 -16.24 9.02 12.09
N ASP A 70 -17.29 9.83 12.23
CA ASP A 70 -18.12 9.84 13.42
C ASP A 70 -19.23 8.80 13.21
N ALA A 71 -19.31 7.80 14.08
CA ALA A 71 -20.36 6.77 14.04
C ALA A 71 -21.79 7.35 14.07
N ALA A 72 -21.95 8.58 14.59
CA ALA A 72 -23.24 9.28 14.62
C ALA A 72 -23.64 9.95 13.28
N LYS A 73 -22.69 10.24 12.38
CA LYS A 73 -22.95 10.93 11.10
C LYS A 73 -22.81 10.02 9.89
N SER A 74 -22.02 8.95 9.99
CA SER A 74 -21.81 7.98 8.91
C SER A 74 -23.06 7.15 8.61
N GLN A 75 -23.18 6.62 7.39
CA GLN A 75 -24.20 5.61 7.08
C GLN A 75 -23.89 4.33 7.88
N PRO A 76 -24.90 3.65 8.45
CA PRO A 76 -24.68 2.45 9.26
C PRO A 76 -24.05 1.32 8.43
N GLU A 77 -24.34 1.27 7.13
CA GLU A 77 -23.69 0.34 6.20
C GLU A 77 -22.18 0.62 6.04
N THR A 78 -21.77 1.89 6.00
CA THR A 78 -20.37 2.29 5.87
C THR A 78 -19.58 1.98 7.12
N GLU A 79 -20.17 2.23 8.30
CA GLU A 79 -19.54 1.91 9.58
C GLU A 79 -19.39 0.40 9.76
N GLN A 80 -20.46 -0.37 9.50
CA GLN A 80 -20.41 -1.83 9.58
C GLN A 80 -19.39 -2.42 8.60
N GLN A 81 -19.27 -1.85 7.39
CA GLN A 81 -18.28 -2.28 6.42
C GLN A 81 -16.85 -1.99 6.90
N LYS A 82 -16.62 -0.81 7.48
CA LYS A 82 -15.33 -0.43 8.07
C LYS A 82 -14.96 -1.37 9.22
N GLU A 83 -15.86 -1.60 10.17
CA GLU A 83 -15.64 -2.50 11.31
C GLU A 83 -15.29 -3.91 10.87
N LYS A 84 -15.97 -4.43 9.84
CA LYS A 84 -15.65 -5.73 9.24
C LYS A 84 -14.22 -5.75 8.69
N ILE A 85 -13.78 -4.71 7.99
CA ILE A 85 -12.42 -4.63 7.44
C ILE A 85 -11.38 -4.46 8.56
N LEU A 86 -11.70 -3.70 9.62
CA LEU A 86 -10.83 -3.59 10.80
C LEU A 86 -10.69 -4.93 11.52
N SER A 87 -11.75 -5.72 11.64
CA SER A 87 -11.66 -7.08 12.18
C SER A 87 -10.78 -7.99 11.32
N LEU A 88 -10.84 -7.82 9.98
CA LEU A 88 -9.96 -8.54 9.05
C LEU A 88 -8.48 -8.15 9.26
N ALA A 89 -8.20 -6.89 9.61
CA ALA A 89 -6.84 -6.42 9.83
C ALA A 89 -6.14 -7.11 11.01
N LEU A 90 -6.90 -7.67 11.96
CA LEU A 90 -6.35 -8.42 13.09
C LEU A 90 -5.69 -9.74 12.66
N GLU A 91 -6.22 -10.37 11.62
CA GLU A 91 -5.75 -11.68 11.13
C GLU A 91 -4.96 -11.55 9.82
N TYR A 92 -5.38 -10.66 8.93
CA TYR A 92 -4.78 -10.42 7.61
C TYR A 92 -4.64 -8.92 7.33
N PRO A 93 -3.60 -8.24 7.88
CA PRO A 93 -3.39 -6.79 7.73
C PRO A 93 -3.36 -6.31 6.28
N SER A 94 -2.60 -6.99 5.42
CA SER A 94 -2.48 -6.65 4.00
C SER A 94 -3.81 -6.83 3.26
N ALA A 95 -4.59 -7.85 3.60
CA ALA A 95 -5.90 -8.07 2.99
C ALA A 95 -6.89 -6.96 3.36
N ALA A 96 -6.88 -6.51 4.62
CA ALA A 96 -7.71 -5.39 5.07
C ALA A 96 -7.35 -4.08 4.35
N LEU A 97 -6.05 -3.83 4.15
CA LEU A 97 -5.56 -2.70 3.36
C LEU A 97 -6.11 -2.75 1.93
N PHE A 98 -5.96 -3.88 1.22
CA PHE A 98 -6.47 -4.01 -0.15
C PHE A 98 -7.99 -3.90 -0.23
N GLU A 99 -8.72 -4.50 0.70
CA GLU A 99 -10.18 -4.42 0.74
C GLU A 99 -10.63 -2.96 0.94
N SER A 100 -10.01 -2.21 1.85
CA SER A 100 -10.33 -0.78 2.03
C SER A 100 -10.04 0.06 0.78
N TRP A 101 -8.96 -0.25 0.06
CA TRP A 101 -8.63 0.40 -1.21
C TRP A 101 -9.68 0.11 -2.29
N VAL A 102 -10.10 -1.15 -2.43
CA VAL A 102 -11.17 -1.54 -3.37
C VAL A 102 -12.46 -0.76 -3.06
N GLN A 103 -12.80 -0.59 -1.78
CA GLN A 103 -13.99 0.19 -1.40
C GLN A 103 -13.89 1.67 -1.79
N LEU A 104 -12.69 2.26 -1.73
CA LEU A 104 -12.43 3.63 -2.17
C LEU A 104 -12.54 3.74 -3.70
N GLU A 105 -11.93 2.83 -4.46
CA GLU A 105 -11.99 2.81 -5.94
C GLU A 105 -13.43 2.65 -6.46
N LEU A 106 -14.20 1.78 -5.81
CA LEU A 106 -15.62 1.60 -6.12
C LEU A 106 -16.41 2.89 -5.89
N THR A 107 -16.11 3.64 -4.82
CA THR A 107 -16.73 4.93 -4.54
C THR A 107 -16.34 5.99 -5.58
N VAL A 108 -15.07 6.07 -5.99
CA VAL A 108 -14.63 6.95 -7.10
C VAL A 108 -15.39 6.64 -8.38
N GLY A 109 -15.47 5.36 -8.76
CA GLY A 109 -16.20 4.92 -9.96
C GLY A 109 -17.69 5.29 -9.91
N LYS A 110 -18.34 5.08 -8.76
CA LYS A 110 -19.75 5.47 -8.55
C LYS A 110 -19.94 6.99 -8.63
N ALA A 111 -19.04 7.78 -8.06
CA ALA A 111 -19.10 9.24 -8.11
C ALA A 111 -18.97 9.77 -9.54
N LEU A 112 -18.08 9.18 -10.35
CA LEU A 112 -17.94 9.52 -11.77
C LEU A 112 -19.19 9.18 -12.58
N MET A 113 -19.82 8.04 -12.30
CA MET A 113 -21.12 7.68 -12.90
C MET A 113 -22.22 8.68 -12.51
N ASN A 114 -22.26 9.10 -11.24
CA ASN A 114 -23.24 10.07 -10.76
C ASN A 114 -23.09 11.44 -11.44
N LYS A 115 -21.86 11.82 -11.81
CA LYS A 115 -21.57 13.03 -12.60
C LYS A 115 -21.77 12.84 -14.11
N ASN A 116 -22.21 11.67 -14.57
CA ASN A 116 -22.30 11.29 -15.99
C ASN A 116 -20.97 11.44 -16.77
N ILE A 117 -19.83 11.31 -16.07
CA ILE A 117 -18.49 11.38 -16.69
C ILE A 117 -18.15 10.05 -17.36
N ILE A 118 -18.58 8.94 -16.76
CA ILE A 118 -18.39 7.59 -17.29
C ILE A 118 -19.70 6.81 -17.22
N THR A 119 -19.85 5.85 -18.13
CA THR A 119 -20.92 4.86 -18.14
C THR A 119 -20.54 3.60 -17.35
N GLU A 120 -21.52 2.71 -17.12
CA GLU A 120 -21.25 1.42 -16.48
C GLU A 120 -20.38 0.48 -17.31
N GLY A 121 -20.51 0.54 -18.64
CA GLY A 121 -19.63 -0.18 -19.55
C GLY A 121 -18.18 0.32 -19.44
N GLU A 122 -17.99 1.63 -19.38
CA GLU A 122 -16.65 2.23 -19.26
C GLU A 122 -16.01 1.94 -17.90
N ARG A 123 -16.76 1.98 -16.78
CA ARG A 123 -16.21 1.61 -15.46
C ARG A 123 -15.69 0.17 -15.41
N LYS A 124 -16.35 -0.74 -16.14
CA LYS A 124 -15.94 -2.16 -16.24
C LYS A 124 -14.87 -2.39 -17.31
N SER A 125 -14.52 -1.36 -18.08
CA SER A 125 -13.50 -1.47 -19.12
C SER A 125 -12.12 -1.63 -18.48
N PRO A 126 -11.24 -2.49 -19.05
CA PRO A 126 -9.84 -2.58 -18.63
C PRO A 126 -9.07 -1.27 -18.87
N VAL A 127 -9.61 -0.34 -19.67
CA VAL A 127 -9.03 0.99 -19.91
C VAL A 127 -9.33 1.96 -18.75
N PHE A 128 -10.36 1.68 -17.94
CA PHE A 128 -10.69 2.52 -16.80
C PHE A 128 -9.66 2.34 -15.69
N SER A 129 -9.06 3.46 -15.31
CA SER A 129 -8.11 3.54 -14.23
C SER A 129 -8.75 4.35 -13.11
N SER A 130 -8.87 3.75 -11.92
CA SER A 130 -9.32 4.42 -10.70
C SER A 130 -8.50 5.67 -10.42
N TYR A 131 -7.20 5.65 -10.74
CA TYR A 131 -6.30 6.80 -10.70
C TYR A 131 -6.77 7.95 -11.60
N ARG A 132 -6.95 7.71 -12.91
CA ARG A 132 -7.45 8.73 -13.85
C ARG A 132 -8.83 9.23 -13.44
N GLY A 133 -9.67 8.33 -12.96
CA GLY A 133 -10.97 8.66 -12.42
C GLY A 133 -10.89 9.62 -11.23
N ALA A 134 -9.99 9.35 -10.27
CA ALA A 134 -9.77 10.19 -9.10
C ALA A 134 -9.18 11.56 -9.48
N GLU A 135 -8.27 11.62 -10.46
CA GLU A 135 -7.73 12.89 -10.98
C GLU A 135 -8.83 13.79 -11.54
N VAL A 136 -9.75 13.23 -12.34
CA VAL A 136 -10.88 13.98 -12.90
C VAL A 136 -11.86 14.39 -11.79
N LEU A 137 -12.12 13.52 -10.82
CA LEU A 137 -13.10 13.77 -9.77
C LEU A 137 -12.62 14.81 -8.75
N LEU A 138 -11.35 14.72 -8.34
CA LEU A 138 -10.75 15.53 -7.27
C LEU A 138 -9.91 16.70 -7.80
N VAL A 139 -10.04 17.06 -9.09
CA VAL A 139 -9.29 18.18 -9.69
C VAL A 139 -9.47 19.51 -8.94
N GLU A 140 -10.67 19.75 -8.41
CA GLU A 140 -11.02 20.93 -7.60
C GLU A 140 -10.57 20.80 -6.13
N HIS A 141 -10.03 19.65 -5.74
CA HIS A 141 -9.58 19.33 -4.39
C HIS A 141 -8.14 18.77 -4.40
N PRO A 142 -7.14 19.58 -4.78
CA PRO A 142 -5.77 19.12 -4.99
C PRO A 142 -5.15 18.44 -3.75
N ALA A 143 -5.43 18.95 -2.55
CA ALA A 143 -4.96 18.32 -1.31
C ALA A 143 -5.52 16.90 -1.12
N LYS A 144 -6.77 16.65 -1.53
CA LYS A 144 -7.43 15.33 -1.42
C LYS A 144 -6.96 14.38 -2.51
N LEU A 145 -6.65 14.92 -3.69
CA LEU A 145 -5.99 14.17 -4.76
C LEU A 145 -4.60 13.70 -4.34
N GLU A 146 -3.80 14.55 -3.68
CA GLU A 146 -2.49 14.12 -3.16
C GLU A 146 -2.61 13.03 -2.09
N ILE A 147 -3.62 13.09 -1.21
CA ILE A 147 -3.89 12.02 -0.25
C ILE A 147 -4.24 10.71 -0.97
N PHE A 148 -5.09 10.76 -2.01
CA PHE A 148 -5.40 9.59 -2.84
C PHE A 148 -4.13 8.98 -3.46
N ARG A 149 -3.27 9.82 -4.05
CA ARG A 149 -1.99 9.39 -4.64
C ARG A 149 -1.04 8.79 -3.60
N SER A 150 -0.98 9.38 -2.41
CA SER A 150 -0.17 8.85 -1.31
C SER A 150 -0.65 7.48 -0.86
N LEU A 151 -1.97 7.28 -0.72
CA LEU A 151 -2.56 5.97 -0.42
C LEU A 151 -2.31 4.94 -1.52
N GLU A 152 -2.38 5.34 -2.79
CA GLU A 152 -2.06 4.45 -3.92
C GLU A 152 -0.60 4.00 -3.88
N ARG A 153 0.34 4.92 -3.63
CA ARG A 153 1.77 4.59 -3.49
C ARG A 153 1.99 3.62 -2.34
N LEU A 154 1.34 3.84 -1.19
CA LEU A 154 1.39 2.94 -0.03
C LEU A 154 0.86 1.54 -0.38
N ARG A 155 -0.29 1.44 -1.05
CA ARG A 155 -0.84 0.16 -1.54
C ARG A 155 0.12 -0.56 -2.47
N ASN A 156 0.76 0.17 -3.38
CA ASN A 156 1.71 -0.41 -4.33
C ASN A 156 2.98 -0.93 -3.63
N LYS A 157 3.48 -0.24 -2.60
CA LYS A 157 4.60 -0.75 -1.77
C LYS A 157 4.27 -2.10 -1.14
N VAL A 158 3.06 -2.25 -0.58
CA VAL A 158 2.59 -3.52 -0.01
C VAL A 158 2.47 -4.60 -1.09
N ALA A 159 1.93 -4.26 -2.27
CA ALA A 159 1.80 -5.20 -3.38
C ALA A 159 3.16 -5.69 -3.94
N HIS A 160 4.19 -4.86 -3.88
CA HIS A 160 5.55 -5.22 -4.30
C HIS A 160 6.36 -5.97 -3.22
N GLY A 161 5.75 -6.29 -2.07
CA GLY A 161 6.40 -7.01 -0.97
C GLY A 161 7.37 -6.15 -0.17
N GLU A 162 7.35 -4.82 -0.35
CA GLU A 162 8.19 -3.91 0.43
C GLU A 162 7.68 -3.75 1.88
N ALA A 163 6.43 -4.14 2.14
CA ALA A 163 5.81 -4.13 3.46
C ALA A 163 5.12 -5.47 3.77
N ASP A 164 5.82 -6.59 3.53
CA ASP A 164 5.31 -7.95 3.77
C ASP A 164 4.89 -8.19 5.23
N ASP A 165 5.55 -7.52 6.19
CA ASP A 165 5.20 -7.56 7.62
C ASP A 165 4.43 -6.29 8.02
N LEU A 166 3.32 -6.04 7.34
CA LEU A 166 2.46 -4.90 7.64
C LEU A 166 1.86 -5.04 9.05
N SER A 167 2.12 -4.08 9.93
CA SER A 167 1.56 -4.11 11.29
C SER A 167 0.04 -3.93 11.26
N VAL A 168 -0.66 -4.56 12.21
CA VAL A 168 -2.11 -4.39 12.41
C VAL A 168 -2.47 -2.91 12.57
N THR A 169 -1.64 -2.16 13.32
CA THR A 169 -1.84 -0.72 13.53
C THR A 169 -1.73 0.09 12.25
N SER A 170 -0.74 -0.22 11.40
CA SER A 170 -0.51 0.49 10.13
C SER A 170 -1.61 0.15 9.11
N ALA A 171 -2.08 -1.10 9.09
CA ALA A 171 -3.23 -1.50 8.28
C ALA A 171 -4.51 -0.78 8.75
N ALA A 172 -4.79 -0.75 10.05
CA ALA A 172 -5.97 -0.06 10.60
C ALA A 172 -5.95 1.46 10.29
N ALA A 173 -4.79 2.11 10.42
CA ALA A 173 -4.62 3.51 10.06
C ALA A 173 -4.84 3.77 8.55
N PHE A 174 -4.36 2.88 7.69
CA PHE A 174 -4.66 2.96 6.26
C PHE A 174 -6.16 2.81 5.98
N VAL A 175 -6.82 1.83 6.61
CA VAL A 175 -8.27 1.61 6.47
C VAL A 175 -9.02 2.87 6.90
N GLU A 176 -8.66 3.48 8.03
CA GLU A 176 -9.24 4.72 8.51
C GLU A 176 -9.14 5.83 7.44
N LEU A 177 -7.94 6.09 6.91
CA LEU A 177 -7.73 7.12 5.89
C LEU A 177 -8.50 6.86 4.60
N ALA A 178 -8.52 5.62 4.12
CA ALA A 178 -9.27 5.24 2.94
C ALA A 178 -10.78 5.51 3.13
N PHE A 179 -11.32 5.20 4.30
CA PHE A 179 -12.73 5.45 4.61
C PHE A 179 -13.04 6.94 4.85
N ARG A 180 -12.10 7.73 5.40
CA ARG A 180 -12.27 9.19 5.51
C ARG A 180 -12.36 9.85 4.13
N LEU A 181 -11.53 9.42 3.18
CA LEU A 181 -11.59 9.90 1.81
C LEU A 181 -12.84 9.40 1.08
N LYS A 182 -13.24 8.15 1.30
CA LYS A 182 -14.50 7.58 0.81
C LYS A 182 -15.70 8.42 1.27
N LEU A 183 -15.78 8.73 2.56
CA LEU A 183 -16.84 9.54 3.15
C LEU A 183 -16.91 10.92 2.49
N PHE A 184 -15.77 11.58 2.30
CA PHE A 184 -15.72 12.86 1.58
C PHE A 184 -16.30 12.76 0.16
N ILE A 185 -15.95 11.71 -0.59
CA ILE A 185 -16.44 11.51 -1.96
C ILE A 185 -17.95 11.25 -1.96
N ASP A 186 -18.44 10.42 -1.03
CA ASP A 186 -19.87 10.11 -0.91
C ASP A 186 -20.69 11.35 -0.49
N GLU A 187 -20.16 12.21 0.39
CA GLU A 187 -20.77 13.49 0.77
C GLU A 187 -20.80 14.50 -0.39
N THR A 188 -19.72 14.58 -1.17
CA THR A 188 -19.56 15.57 -2.24
C THR A 188 -20.32 15.18 -3.51
N TRP A 189 -20.35 13.90 -3.86
CA TRP A 189 -21.05 13.37 -5.04
C TRP A 189 -22.01 12.23 -4.67
N PRO A 190 -23.06 12.56 -3.92
CA PRO A 190 -23.96 11.58 -3.34
C PRO A 190 -24.72 10.81 -4.42
N ASN A 191 -24.72 9.48 -4.31
CA ASN A 191 -25.58 8.64 -5.13
C ASN A 191 -27.07 8.87 -4.76
N LYS A 192 -28.00 8.53 -5.66
CA LYS A 192 -29.44 8.50 -5.40
C LYS A 192 -29.80 7.78 -4.09
N LYS A 193 -29.04 6.75 -3.69
CA LYS A 193 -29.18 6.06 -2.39
C LYS A 193 -28.77 6.97 -1.21
N PHE A 194 -27.60 7.60 -1.28
CA PHE A 194 -27.12 8.54 -0.25
C PHE A 194 -28.05 9.74 -0.06
N LYS A 195 -28.62 10.29 -1.15
CA LYS A 195 -29.63 11.36 -1.07
C LYS A 195 -30.91 10.93 -0.32
N ARG A 196 -31.35 9.68 -0.49
CA ARG A 196 -32.53 9.15 0.24
C ARG A 196 -32.25 8.99 1.74
N ASP A 197 -31.07 8.50 2.09
CA ASP A 197 -30.70 8.27 3.49
C ASP A 197 -30.48 9.58 4.26
N LEU A 198 -29.93 10.61 3.61
CA LEU A 198 -29.87 11.96 4.17
C LEU A 198 -31.25 12.58 4.39
N ALA A 199 -32.14 12.45 3.40
CA ALA A 199 -33.49 13.01 3.47
C ALA A 199 -34.34 12.39 4.60
N ASN A 200 -34.20 11.08 4.82
CA ASN A 200 -34.89 10.40 5.93
C ASN A 200 -34.36 10.82 7.31
N ARG A 201 -33.10 11.22 7.42
CA ARG A 201 -32.49 11.67 8.68
C ARG A 201 -32.80 13.13 9.02
N SER A 202 -33.05 13.99 8.03
CA SER A 202 -33.49 15.37 8.27
C SER A 202 -34.97 15.50 8.65
N ALA A 203 -35.74 14.41 8.54
CA ALA A 203 -37.18 14.37 8.81
C ALA A 203 -37.53 13.77 10.20
N THR A 204 -36.51 13.33 10.95
CA THR A 204 -36.59 12.79 12.32
C THR A 204 -35.82 13.70 13.27
#